data_AF-A0A7S3V4Q3-F1
#
_entry.id   AF-A0A7S3V4Q3-F1
#
_cell.length_a   1.000
_cell.length_b   1.000
_cell.length_c   1.000
_cell.angle_alpha   90.00
_cell.angle_beta   90.00
_cell.angle_gamma   90.00
#
_symmetry.space_group_name_H-M   'P 1'
#
loop_
_entity.id
_entity.type
_entity.pdbx_description
1 polymer ?
#
loop_
_entity_poly.entity_id
_entity_poly.type
_entity_poly.pdbx_seq_one_letter_code
_entity_poly.pdbx_strand_id
1 'polypeptide(L)'
;ALSKLSKLCSHASLIQAERHPDNVIGEKVKLKMQKEYDFARAAIPHEILPNLPGKSYVRGRSVLADHQALSGKMTVLNALLQKYQRNRDRVLLFSYSTTALDFIQQFCKEHGYTTIRLDGKTKNSDRQDL
;
A
#
# COMPACT_ATOMS: atom_id res chain seq x y z
N ALA A 1 2.19 18.86 3.30
CA ALA A 1 3.24 18.47 2.35
C ALA A 1 3.99 17.20 2.78
N LEU A 2 4.55 17.16 3.99
CA LEU A 2 5.33 16.02 4.53
C LEU A 2 4.62 14.66 4.46
N SER A 3 3.32 14.59 4.75
CA SER A 3 2.57 13.32 4.68
C SER A 3 2.43 12.76 3.26
N LYS A 4 2.39 13.62 2.24
CA LYS A 4 2.30 13.19 0.83
C LYS A 4 3.65 12.71 0.29
N LEU A 5 4.73 13.38 0.68
CA LEU A 5 6.09 12.93 0.33
C LEU A 5 6.43 11.61 1.01
N SER A 6 6.07 11.45 2.30
CA SER A 6 6.22 10.19 3.02
C SER A 6 5.47 9.03 2.35
N LYS A 7 4.24 9.29 1.86
CA LYS A 7 3.46 8.33 1.06
C LYS A 7 4.18 7.94 -0.23
N LEU A 8 4.63 8.92 -1.01
CA LEU A 8 5.36 8.68 -2.26
C LEU A 8 6.62 7.84 -2.03
N CYS A 9 7.44 8.23 -1.04
CA CYS A 9 8.66 7.51 -0.69
C CYS A 9 8.37 6.08 -0.22
N SER A 10 7.20 5.82 0.35
CA SER A 10 6.80 4.48 0.79
C SER A 10 6.37 3.62 -0.40
N HIS A 11 5.46 4.14 -1.23
CA HIS A 11 4.94 3.44 -2.41
C HIS A 11 4.19 4.38 -3.36
N ALA A 12 4.42 4.28 -4.68
CA ALA A 12 3.77 5.15 -5.68
C ALA A 12 2.22 5.05 -5.68
N SER A 13 1.66 3.86 -5.46
CA SER A 13 0.20 3.70 -5.34
C SER A 13 -0.44 4.48 -4.18
N LEU A 14 0.32 4.92 -3.17
CA LEU A 14 -0.20 5.68 -2.04
C LEU A 14 -0.61 7.11 -2.42
N ILE A 15 -0.15 7.61 -3.57
CA ILE A 15 -0.55 8.91 -4.11
C ILE A 15 -1.67 8.81 -5.15
N GLN A 16 -2.05 7.60 -5.60
CA GLN A 16 -3.28 7.38 -6.37
C GLN A 16 -4.51 7.62 -5.49
N ALA A 17 -5.60 8.10 -6.10
CA ALA A 17 -6.88 8.24 -5.43
C ALA A 17 -7.48 6.86 -5.13
N GLU A 18 -8.19 6.72 -4.02
CA GLU A 18 -8.82 5.43 -3.66
C GLU A 18 -10.03 5.12 -4.55
N ARG A 19 -10.75 6.15 -5.00
CA ARG A 19 -11.93 6.02 -5.86
C ARG A 19 -12.02 7.19 -6.83
N HIS A 20 -12.68 6.96 -7.97
CA HIS A 20 -13.05 8.03 -8.89
C HIS A 20 -14.14 8.92 -8.25
N PRO A 21 -14.08 10.26 -8.39
CA PRO A 21 -15.05 11.19 -7.81
C PRO A 21 -16.49 10.99 -8.30
N ASP A 22 -16.69 10.38 -9.47
CA ASP A 22 -18.04 10.07 -9.97
C ASP A 22 -18.63 8.77 -9.41
N ASN A 23 -17.81 7.94 -8.76
CA ASN A 23 -18.24 6.66 -8.17
C ASN A 23 -18.61 6.79 -6.69
N VAL A 24 -18.95 8.00 -6.23
CA VAL A 24 -19.19 8.31 -4.81
C VAL A 24 -20.43 9.18 -4.66
N ILE A 25 -21.24 8.83 -3.65
CA ILE A 25 -22.48 9.54 -3.32
C ILE A 25 -22.20 10.46 -2.13
N GLY A 26 -22.70 11.69 -2.20
CA GLY A 26 -22.57 12.71 -1.14
C GLY A 26 -21.52 13.77 -1.47
N GLU A 27 -21.95 15.04 -1.41
CA GLU A 27 -21.19 16.20 -1.88
C GLU A 27 -19.84 16.39 -1.16
N LYS A 28 -19.83 16.22 0.17
CA LYS A 28 -18.57 16.29 0.97
C LYS A 28 -17.57 15.20 0.59
N VAL A 29 -18.06 13.99 0.30
CA VAL A 29 -17.20 12.85 -0.07
C VAL A 29 -16.68 13.04 -1.48
N LYS A 30 -17.54 13.48 -2.42
CA LYS A 30 -17.15 13.82 -3.79
C LYS A 30 -16.06 14.89 -3.81
N LEU A 31 -16.21 15.97 -3.03
CA LEU A 31 -15.20 17.02 -2.92
C LEU A 31 -13.86 16.50 -2.39
N LYS A 32 -13.88 15.61 -1.40
CA LYS A 32 -12.66 14.99 -0.86
C LYS A 32 -11.97 14.13 -1.93
N MET A 33 -12.72 13.26 -2.61
CA MET A 33 -12.18 12.37 -3.65
C MET A 33 -11.67 13.14 -4.87
N GLN A 34 -12.36 14.23 -5.24
CA GLN A 34 -11.91 15.14 -6.30
C GLN A 34 -10.52 15.71 -6.00
N LYS A 35 -10.30 16.22 -4.77
CA LYS A 35 -9.00 16.75 -4.34
C LYS A 35 -7.88 15.69 -4.37
N GLU A 36 -8.19 14.44 -4.02
CA GLU A 36 -7.23 13.34 -4.09
C GLU A 36 -6.90 12.96 -5.53
N TYR A 37 -7.92 12.90 -6.39
CA TYR A 37 -7.77 12.62 -7.82
C TYR A 37 -6.97 13.71 -8.54
N ASP A 38 -7.27 14.98 -8.29
CA ASP A 38 -6.54 16.12 -8.87
C ASP A 38 -5.08 16.13 -8.43
N PHE A 39 -4.80 15.77 -7.18
CA PHE A 39 -3.43 15.61 -6.70
C PHE A 39 -2.72 14.45 -7.40
N ALA A 40 -3.37 13.29 -7.55
CA ALA A 40 -2.80 12.15 -8.28
C ALA A 40 -2.47 12.55 -9.72
N ARG A 41 -3.38 13.26 -10.40
CA ARG A 41 -3.19 13.76 -11.77
C ARG A 41 -2.01 14.72 -11.89
N ALA A 42 -1.80 15.58 -10.89
CA ALA A 42 -0.68 16.52 -10.89
C ALA A 42 0.67 15.88 -10.51
N ALA A 43 0.66 14.86 -9.64
CA ALA A 43 1.88 14.24 -9.10
C ALA A 43 2.38 13.04 -9.91
N ILE A 44 1.53 12.42 -10.71
CA ILE A 44 1.82 11.20 -11.49
C ILE A 44 1.89 11.57 -12.98
N PRO A 45 3.06 11.51 -13.62
CA PRO A 45 3.18 11.68 -15.07
C PRO A 45 2.31 10.65 -15.83
N HIS A 46 1.69 11.08 -16.93
CA HIS A 46 0.83 10.19 -17.73
C HIS A 46 1.59 8.97 -18.27
N GLU A 47 2.88 9.12 -18.56
CA GLU A 47 3.75 8.08 -19.10
C GLU A 47 3.95 6.88 -18.16
N ILE A 48 3.86 7.10 -16.85
CA ILE A 48 4.03 6.02 -15.87
C ILE A 48 2.72 5.31 -15.52
N LEU A 49 1.57 5.82 -15.97
CA LEU A 49 0.26 5.20 -15.73
C LEU A 49 0.19 3.73 -16.13
N PRO A 50 0.73 3.28 -17.29
CA PRO A 50 0.69 1.86 -17.66
C PRO A 50 1.37 0.93 -16.65
N ASN A 51 2.30 1.47 -15.86
CA ASN A 51 3.07 0.75 -14.84
C ASN A 51 2.42 0.84 -13.45
N LEU A 52 1.36 1.63 -13.28
CA LEU A 52 0.67 1.78 -12.00
C LEU A 52 -0.49 0.77 -11.84
N PRO A 53 -0.82 0.38 -10.60
CA PRO A 53 -1.96 -0.48 -10.32
C PRO A 53 -3.27 0.13 -10.86
N GLY A 54 -3.98 -0.62 -11.68
CA GLY A 54 -5.21 -0.16 -12.34
C GLY A 54 -5.00 0.79 -13.51
N LYS A 55 -3.74 0.99 -13.94
CA LYS A 55 -3.33 1.76 -15.12
C LYS A 55 -3.96 3.16 -15.21
N SER A 56 -4.22 3.78 -14.07
CA SER A 56 -4.95 5.04 -13.97
C SER A 56 -4.55 5.82 -12.71
N TYR A 57 -5.10 7.02 -12.54
CA TYR A 57 -4.94 7.82 -11.33
C TYR A 57 -5.72 7.26 -10.13
N VAL A 58 -6.61 6.30 -10.37
CA VAL A 58 -7.34 5.58 -9.32
C VAL A 58 -6.60 4.27 -9.05
N ARG A 59 -6.39 3.98 -7.76
CA ARG A 59 -5.74 2.74 -7.35
C ARG A 59 -6.60 1.56 -7.79
N GLY A 60 -6.10 0.76 -8.74
CA GLY A 60 -6.73 -0.50 -9.11
C GLY A 60 -6.63 -1.53 -7.99
N ARG A 61 -7.57 -2.48 -7.97
CA ARG A 61 -7.48 -3.68 -7.11
C ARG A 61 -6.46 -4.72 -7.62
N SER A 62 -5.59 -4.37 -8.57
CA SER A 62 -4.81 -5.34 -9.33
C SER A 62 -3.41 -5.61 -8.73
N VAL A 63 -3.19 -6.90 -8.46
CA VAL A 63 -1.95 -7.73 -8.36
C VAL A 63 -0.66 -7.04 -7.91
N LEU A 64 -0.09 -7.56 -6.83
CA LEU A 64 1.16 -7.09 -6.21
C LEU A 64 2.43 -7.10 -7.08
N ALA A 65 2.41 -7.77 -8.24
CA ALA A 65 3.50 -7.70 -9.21
C ALA A 65 3.79 -6.24 -9.61
N ASP A 66 2.74 -5.44 -9.83
CA ASP A 66 2.85 -4.04 -10.19
C ASP A 66 3.37 -3.20 -9.00
N HIS A 67 3.03 -3.59 -7.77
CA HIS A 67 3.45 -2.91 -6.54
C HIS A 67 4.93 -3.13 -6.20
N GLN A 68 5.46 -4.34 -6.41
CA GLN A 68 6.85 -4.65 -6.08
C GLN A 68 7.83 -3.83 -6.93
N ALA A 69 7.56 -3.69 -8.24
CA ALA A 69 8.42 -2.94 -9.17
C ALA A 69 8.46 -1.43 -8.89
N LEU A 70 7.40 -0.89 -8.28
CA LEU A 70 7.26 0.54 -7.99
C LEU A 70 7.86 0.97 -6.64
N SER A 71 8.40 0.04 -5.86
CA SER A 71 9.03 0.35 -4.57
C SER A 71 10.30 -0.46 -4.37
N GLY A 72 11.44 0.24 -4.35
CA GLY A 72 12.75 -0.37 -4.07
C GLY A 72 12.78 -1.07 -2.71
N LYS A 73 12.05 -0.56 -1.70
CA LYS A 73 11.89 -1.23 -0.41
C LYS A 73 11.17 -2.56 -0.54
N MET A 74 10.09 -2.62 -1.32
CA MET A 74 9.35 -3.86 -1.56
C MET A 74 10.16 -4.87 -2.35
N THR A 75 10.97 -4.41 -3.30
CA THR A 75 11.89 -5.27 -4.06
C THR A 75 12.90 -5.96 -3.13
N VAL A 76 13.56 -5.19 -2.25
CA VAL A 76 14.50 -5.76 -1.26
C VAL A 76 13.77 -6.66 -0.25
N LEU A 77 12.61 -6.25 0.24
CA LEU A 77 11.80 -7.03 1.17
C LEU A 77 11.43 -8.40 0.58
N ASN A 78 11.00 -8.47 -0.69
CA ASN A 78 10.68 -9.73 -1.34
C ASN A 78 11.90 -10.67 -1.37
N ALA A 79 13.07 -10.18 -1.79
CA ALA A 79 14.30 -10.97 -1.82
C ALA A 79 14.68 -11.50 -0.44
N LEU A 80 14.52 -10.69 0.62
CA LEU A 80 14.79 -11.09 2.00
C LEU A 80 13.79 -12.15 2.48
N LEU A 81 12.49 -11.94 2.28
CA LEU A 81 11.47 -12.89 2.72
C LEU A 81 11.62 -14.26 2.04
N GLN A 82 11.93 -14.30 0.75
CA GLN A 82 12.22 -15.56 0.05
C GLN A 82 13.44 -16.29 0.62
N LYS A 83 14.49 -15.55 1.01
CA LYS A 83 15.67 -16.13 1.66
C LYS A 83 15.31 -16.71 3.03
N TYR A 84 14.59 -15.94 3.85
CA TYR A 84 14.20 -16.36 5.20
C TYR A 84 13.20 -17.52 5.21
N GLN A 85 12.28 -17.59 4.24
CA GLN A 85 11.37 -18.72 4.10
C GLN A 85 12.10 -20.02 3.78
N ARG A 86 13.11 -20.00 2.89
CA ARG A 86 13.95 -21.18 2.60
C ARG A 86 14.66 -21.70 3.84
N ASN A 87 15.08 -20.79 4.72
CA ASN A 87 15.73 -21.13 5.99
C ASN A 87 14.75 -21.46 7.12
N ARG A 88 13.43 -21.25 6.91
CA ARG A 88 12.39 -21.34 7.94
C ARG A 88 12.59 -20.37 9.11
N ASP A 89 13.18 -19.20 8.83
CA ASP A 89 13.37 -18.13 9.80
C ASP A 89 12.04 -17.41 10.10
N ARG A 90 11.90 -16.88 11.32
CA ARG A 90 10.79 -15.98 11.68
C ARG A 90 11.23 -14.53 11.51
N VAL A 91 10.38 -13.71 10.90
CA VAL A 91 10.68 -12.30 10.58
C VAL A 91 9.75 -11.39 11.37
N LEU A 92 10.34 -10.39 12.05
CA LEU A 92 9.62 -9.29 12.67
C LEU A 92 9.80 -8.04 11.80
N LEU A 93 8.68 -7.43 11.39
CA LEU A 93 8.68 -6.23 10.56
C LEU A 93 8.06 -5.06 11.33
N PHE A 94 8.82 -3.97 11.44
CA PHE A 94 8.37 -2.74 12.09
C PHE A 94 8.15 -1.64 11.06
N SER A 95 7.10 -0.86 11.25
CA SER A 95 6.80 0.32 10.44
C SER A 95 6.03 1.33 11.26
N TYR A 96 6.38 2.62 11.11
CA TYR A 96 5.61 3.72 11.68
C TYR A 96 4.29 3.97 10.93
N SER A 97 4.11 3.40 9.73
CA SER A 97 2.91 3.56 8.91
C SER A 97 2.07 2.28 8.92
N THR A 98 0.89 2.34 9.53
CA THR A 98 -0.10 1.25 9.48
C THR A 98 -0.64 1.02 8.07
N THR A 99 -0.72 2.06 7.24
CA THR A 99 -1.06 1.91 5.82
C THR A 99 0.00 1.11 5.08
N ALA A 100 1.29 1.35 5.33
CA ALA A 100 2.35 0.52 4.73
C ALA A 100 2.26 -0.94 5.22
N LEU A 101 1.90 -1.16 6.50
CA LEU A 101 1.65 -2.51 7.02
C LEU A 101 0.45 -3.18 6.34
N ASP A 102 -0.60 -2.44 5.98
CA ASP A 102 -1.73 -2.98 5.20
C ASP A 102 -1.24 -3.55 3.86
N PHE A 103 -0.39 -2.80 3.15
CA PHE A 103 0.20 -3.24 1.88
C PHE A 103 1.13 -4.45 2.05
N ILE A 104 2.00 -4.43 3.05
CA ILE A 104 2.94 -5.54 3.32
C ILE A 104 2.17 -6.79 3.74
N GLN A 105 1.10 -6.66 4.53
CA GLN A 105 0.29 -7.81 4.93
C GLN A 105 -0.43 -8.42 3.74
N GLN A 106 -0.97 -7.60 2.83
CA GLN A 106 -1.53 -8.09 1.57
C GLN A 106 -0.46 -8.77 0.69
N PHE A 107 0.73 -8.17 0.59
CA PHE A 107 1.89 -8.77 -0.09
C PHE A 107 2.17 -10.17 0.46
N CYS A 108 2.23 -10.30 1.78
CA CYS A 108 2.53 -11.56 2.42
C CYS A 108 1.47 -12.63 2.15
N LYS A 109 0.17 -12.27 2.23
CA LYS A 109 -0.94 -13.19 1.94
C LYS A 109 -0.87 -13.74 0.51
N GLU A 110 -0.64 -12.89 -0.47
CA GLU A 110 -0.59 -13.30 -1.88
C GLU A 110 0.60 -14.21 -2.21
N HIS A 111 1.70 -14.07 -1.47
CA HIS A 111 2.88 -14.93 -1.60
C HIS A 111 2.85 -16.16 -0.67
N GLY A 112 1.75 -16.39 0.03
CA GLY A 112 1.57 -17.57 0.90
C GLY A 112 2.35 -17.53 2.22
N TYR A 113 2.78 -16.35 2.67
CA TYR A 113 3.41 -16.19 3.98
C TYR A 113 2.35 -16.06 5.08
N THR A 114 2.54 -16.80 6.17
CA THR A 114 1.73 -16.63 7.39
C THR A 114 2.21 -15.40 8.15
N THR A 115 1.29 -14.49 8.47
CA THR A 115 1.61 -13.24 9.18
C THR A 115 0.66 -13.01 10.35
N ILE A 116 1.22 -12.47 11.43
CA ILE A 116 0.48 -11.93 12.57
C ILE A 116 0.74 -10.42 12.60
N ARG A 117 -0.29 -9.61 12.87
CA ARG A 117 -0.18 -8.16 12.92
C ARG A 117 -0.58 -7.62 14.28
N LEU A 118 0.30 -6.80 14.84
CA LEU A 118 0.08 -6.08 16.08
C LEU A 118 0.25 -4.58 15.80
N ASP A 119 -0.82 -3.79 15.96
CA ASP A 119 -0.73 -2.33 15.85
C ASP A 119 -1.71 -1.64 16.83
N GLY A 120 -1.86 -0.31 16.72
CA GLY A 120 -2.76 0.47 17.58
C GLY A 120 -4.25 0.14 17.45
N LYS A 121 -4.66 -0.59 16.40
CA LYS A 121 -6.05 -1.01 16.18
C LYS A 121 -6.36 -2.36 16.85
N THR A 122 -5.34 -3.15 17.23
CA THR A 122 -5.53 -4.40 17.97
C THR A 122 -6.09 -4.11 19.37
N LYS A 123 -7.21 -4.74 19.75
CA LYS A 123 -7.77 -4.61 21.10
C LYS A 123 -6.82 -5.21 22.13
N ASN A 124 -6.80 -4.65 23.35
CA ASN A 124 -5.88 -5.11 24.39
C ASN A 124 -6.08 -6.59 24.77
N SER A 125 -7.33 -7.09 24.77
CA SER A 125 -7.62 -8.51 24.98
C SER A 125 -6.88 -9.38 23.96
N ASP A 126 -6.99 -9.01 22.69
CA ASP A 126 -6.47 -9.79 21.57
C ASP A 126 -4.93 -9.74 21.53
N ARG A 127 -4.29 -8.78 22.21
CA ARG A 127 -2.81 -8.66 22.23
C ARG A 127 -2.13 -9.83 22.95
N GLN A 128 -2.76 -10.35 23.98
CA GLN A 128 -2.18 -11.42 24.81
C GLN A 128 -2.37 -12.80 24.17
N ASP A 129 -3.38 -12.93 23.31
CA ASP A 129 -3.81 -14.19 22.69
C ASP A 129 -3.27 -14.38 21.25
N LEU A 130 -2.48 -13.43 20.74
CA LEU A 130 -1.83 -13.46 19.41
C LEU A 130 -0.56 -14.32 19.40
#